data_AF-A0A0V8E878-F1
#
_entry.id   AF-A0A0V8E878-F1
#
_cell.length_a   1.000
_cell.length_b   1.000
_cell.length_c   1.000
_cell.angle_alpha   90.00
_cell.angle_beta   90.00
_cell.angle_gamma   90.00
#
_symmetry.space_group_name_H-M   'P 1'
#
loop_
_entity.id
_entity.type
_entity.pdbx_description
1 polymer ?
#
loop_
_entity_poly.entity_id
_entity_poly.type
_entity_poly.pdbx_seq_one_letter_code
_entity_poly.pdbx_strand_id
1 'polypeptide(L)'
;MSNFISIKGAKTNNLKNISIKFPKHKITVVTGVSGSGKSSLVFETLAAESQRLLNETYSSYIQQLLPHYQQPTVDSIENLPVSIVISQKKIGGNARSTVGTLTDIYSSLRLLYSRMATPSIGYSMIYSFNNPQGMCETCKGLGEIKRIDINKLIDFDKSLNDGAIDFPTFQPGGWRLTRYTESGNFDNDKKLKNYTQVELDLLLNDTGSSPKKPTKNWPKTSTYIGIIPRITKSFIEKDDKNITLNYIVY
;
A
#
# COMPACT_ATOMS: atom_id res chain seq x y z
N MET A 1 28.31 35.27 16.68
CA MET A 1 27.63 33.96 16.88
C MET A 1 28.69 32.88 17.07
N SER A 2 28.47 31.91 17.96
CA SER A 2 29.41 30.78 18.11
C SER A 2 29.40 29.89 16.86
N ASN A 3 30.58 29.57 16.35
CA ASN A 3 30.80 28.74 15.16
C ASN A 3 30.72 27.23 15.45
N PHE A 4 30.37 26.84 16.68
CA PHE A 4 30.29 25.44 17.10
C PHE A 4 28.93 25.13 17.73
N ILE A 5 28.45 23.92 17.47
CA ILE A 5 27.41 23.27 18.29
C ILE A 5 28.16 22.57 19.42
N SER A 6 27.91 22.97 20.66
CA SER A 6 28.60 22.42 21.83
C SER A 6 27.67 21.48 22.59
N ILE A 7 28.07 20.23 22.75
CA ILE A 7 27.38 19.24 23.57
C ILE A 7 28.20 19.03 24.84
N LYS A 8 27.55 19.07 25.99
CA LYS A 8 28.16 18.76 27.29
C LYS A 8 27.41 17.62 27.95
N GLY A 9 28.17 16.60 28.35
CA GLY A 9 27.69 15.48 29.15
C GLY A 9 26.56 14.65 28.56
N ALA A 10 26.63 14.28 27.27
CA ALA A 10 25.63 13.41 26.65
C ALA A 10 25.72 11.98 27.21
N LYS A 11 24.56 11.49 27.68
CA LYS A 11 24.35 10.20 28.35
C LYS A 11 23.18 9.40 27.74
N THR A 12 22.63 9.86 26.61
CA THR A 12 21.52 9.19 25.93
C THR A 12 21.94 7.76 25.54
N ASN A 13 21.11 6.78 25.89
CA ASN A 13 21.36 5.35 25.68
C ASN A 13 22.70 4.88 26.28
N ASN A 14 23.66 4.49 25.45
CA ASN A 14 24.94 3.95 25.92
C ASN A 14 26.10 4.97 25.89
N LEU A 15 25.80 6.26 25.67
CA LEU A 15 26.79 7.32 25.71
C LEU A 15 27.37 7.50 27.13
N LYS A 16 28.70 7.58 27.23
CA LYS A 16 29.41 7.64 28.51
C LYS A 16 29.80 9.07 28.89
N ASN A 17 28.80 9.94 29.13
CA ASN A 17 28.99 11.32 29.56
C ASN A 17 29.93 12.13 28.63
N ILE A 18 29.67 12.08 27.32
CA ILE A 18 30.58 12.66 26.32
C ILE A 18 30.33 14.16 26.13
N SER A 19 31.41 14.93 25.96
CA SER A 19 31.35 16.34 25.61
C SER A 19 32.12 16.58 24.32
N ILE A 20 31.48 17.20 23.33
CA ILE A 20 32.02 17.35 21.98
C ILE A 20 31.53 18.65 21.35
N LYS A 21 32.35 19.22 20.46
CA LYS A 21 31.99 20.39 19.66
C LYS A 21 31.96 20.03 18.18
N PHE A 22 30.86 20.35 17.50
CA PHE A 22 30.71 20.20 16.05
C PHE A 22 30.89 21.56 15.38
N PRO A 23 31.82 21.71 14.41
CA PRO A 23 31.97 22.94 13.66
C PRO A 23 30.77 23.15 12.73
N LYS A 24 30.20 24.37 12.75
CA LYS A 24 29.16 24.78 11.80
C LYS A 24 29.77 25.01 10.41
N HIS A 25 28.94 24.91 9.37
CA HIS A 25 29.34 25.12 7.96
C HIS A 25 30.46 24.19 7.49
N LYS A 26 30.58 23.01 8.10
CA LYS A 26 31.53 21.96 7.74
C LYS A 26 30.78 20.63 7.65
N ILE A 27 31.25 19.76 6.75
CA ILE A 27 30.80 18.37 6.73
C ILE A 27 31.51 17.65 7.88
N THR A 28 30.74 17.23 8.88
CA THR A 28 31.27 16.42 9.99
C THR A 28 30.79 14.99 9.84
N VAL A 29 31.72 14.04 9.92
CA VAL A 29 31.44 12.61 9.82
C VAL A 29 31.68 11.97 11.19
N VAL A 30 30.67 11.27 11.72
CA VAL A 30 30.78 10.50 12.97
C VAL A 30 31.00 9.03 12.62
N THR A 31 32.14 8.47 13.01
CA THR A 31 32.57 7.10 12.64
C THR A 31 32.73 6.21 13.87
N GLY A 32 32.84 4.89 13.66
CA GLY A 32 33.03 3.90 14.73
C GLY A 32 32.25 2.59 14.52
N VAL A 33 32.63 1.55 15.26
CA VAL A 33 32.04 0.19 15.18
C VAL A 33 30.55 0.15 15.50
N SER A 34 29.83 -0.90 15.08
CA SER A 34 28.42 -1.08 15.44
C SER A 34 28.22 -1.03 16.96
N GLY A 35 27.14 -0.38 17.41
CA GLY A 35 26.86 -0.20 18.84
C GLY A 35 27.71 0.85 19.56
N SER A 36 28.65 1.55 18.90
CA SER A 36 29.52 2.55 19.56
C SER A 36 28.82 3.85 20.02
N GLY A 37 27.50 3.99 19.81
CA GLY A 37 26.73 5.18 20.21
C GLY A 37 26.65 6.31 19.17
N LYS A 38 27.08 6.08 17.91
CA LYS A 38 27.01 7.10 16.83
C LYS A 38 25.58 7.58 16.58
N SER A 39 24.67 6.63 16.40
CA SER A 39 23.25 6.92 16.17
C SER A 39 22.63 7.60 17.39
N SER A 40 23.06 7.21 18.59
CA SER A 40 22.62 7.85 19.82
C SER A 40 23.03 9.31 19.89
N LEU A 41 24.29 9.62 19.57
CA LEU A 41 24.76 11.00 19.53
C LEU A 41 24.07 11.84 18.45
N VAL A 42 23.94 11.32 17.23
CA VAL A 42 23.47 12.11 16.08
C VAL A 42 21.94 12.19 16.02
N PHE A 43 21.25 11.05 16.09
CA PHE A 43 19.80 11.00 15.91
C PHE A 43 19.06 11.14 17.24
N GLU A 44 19.48 10.42 18.28
CA GLU A 44 18.72 10.33 19.53
C GLU A 44 19.07 11.47 20.51
N THR A 45 20.20 12.16 20.33
CA THR A 45 20.58 13.36 21.10
C THR A 45 20.41 14.63 20.28
N LEU A 46 21.24 14.85 19.26
CA LEU A 46 21.25 16.13 18.51
C LEU A 46 19.95 16.37 17.75
N ALA A 47 19.53 15.42 16.91
CA ALA A 47 18.34 15.60 16.10
C ALA A 47 17.06 15.58 16.93
N ALA A 48 16.96 14.68 17.91
CA ALA A 48 15.85 14.63 18.84
C ALA A 48 15.68 15.96 19.59
N GLU A 49 16.75 16.56 20.13
CA GLU A 49 16.65 17.84 20.83
C GLU A 49 16.24 18.97 19.88
N SER A 50 16.84 19.01 18.68
CA SER A 50 16.51 20.02 17.68
C SER A 50 15.04 19.95 17.25
N GLN A 51 14.50 18.74 17.04
CA GLN A 51 13.09 18.53 16.68
C GLN A 51 12.15 18.80 17.86
N ARG A 52 12.55 18.46 19.09
CA ARG A 52 11.81 18.78 20.31
C ARG A 52 11.66 20.30 20.50
N LEU A 53 12.77 21.03 20.40
CA LEU A 53 12.78 22.50 20.48
C LEU A 53 11.96 23.15 19.36
N LEU A 54 12.00 22.60 18.15
CA LEU A 54 11.16 23.07 17.05
C LEU A 54 9.67 22.86 17.36
N ASN A 55 9.30 21.69 17.90
CA ASN A 55 7.91 21.39 18.28
C ASN A 55 7.37 22.40 19.32
N GLU A 56 8.20 22.83 20.26
CA GLU A 56 7.82 23.82 21.29
C GLU A 56 7.46 25.19 20.71
N THR A 57 7.86 25.51 19.48
CA THR A 57 7.50 26.77 18.82
C THR A 57 6.08 26.79 18.24
N TYR A 58 5.44 25.62 18.10
CA TYR A 58 4.06 25.51 17.61
C TYR A 58 3.05 25.67 18.75
N SER A 59 1.78 25.92 18.41
CA SER A 59 0.70 25.99 19.39
C SER A 59 0.49 24.65 20.10
N SER A 60 -0.03 24.68 21.33
CA SER A 60 -0.32 23.48 22.13
C SER A 60 -1.22 22.48 21.40
N TYR A 61 -2.17 22.96 20.59
CA TYR A 61 -3.02 22.14 19.74
C TYR A 61 -2.20 21.35 18.70
N ILE A 62 -1.28 22.01 17.99
CA ILE A 62 -0.44 21.36 16.98
C ILE A 62 0.56 20.41 17.64
N GLN A 63 1.10 20.77 18.81
CA GLN A 63 2.02 19.92 19.55
C GLN A 63 1.42 18.54 19.90
N GLN A 64 0.10 18.44 20.12
CA GLN A 64 -0.59 17.16 20.36
C GLN A 64 -0.65 16.25 19.12
N LEU A 65 -0.50 16.81 17.92
CA LEU A 65 -0.56 16.09 16.65
C LEU A 65 0.83 15.78 16.08
N LEU A 66 1.86 16.46 16.58
CA LEU A 66 3.24 16.29 16.12
C LEU A 66 3.88 15.05 16.75
N PRO A 67 4.89 14.45 16.07
CA PRO A 67 5.68 13.39 16.67
C PRO A 67 6.30 13.85 17.99
N HIS A 68 6.10 13.05 19.06
CA HIS A 68 6.73 13.32 20.34
C HIS A 68 8.15 12.77 20.34
N TYR A 69 9.12 13.67 20.47
CA TYR A 69 10.53 13.32 20.64
C TYR A 69 10.86 13.29 22.13
N GLN A 70 11.46 12.20 22.59
CA GLN A 70 11.94 12.11 23.96
C GLN A 70 13.05 13.14 24.17
N GLN A 71 13.01 13.82 25.33
CA GLN A 71 14.09 14.68 25.73
C GLN A 71 15.35 13.83 25.97
N PRO A 72 16.47 14.11 25.27
CA PRO A 72 17.69 13.34 25.44
C PRO A 72 18.35 13.62 26.79
N THR A 73 18.98 12.59 27.35
CA THR A 73 19.81 12.75 28.57
C THR A 73 21.13 13.42 28.22
N VAL A 74 21.22 14.73 28.44
CA VAL A 74 22.40 15.56 28.17
C VAL A 74 22.41 16.74 29.15
N ASP A 75 23.59 17.19 29.58
CA ASP A 75 23.69 18.28 30.55
C ASP A 75 23.40 19.64 29.89
N SER A 76 23.90 19.87 28.67
CA SER A 76 23.50 21.01 27.84
C SER A 76 23.89 20.83 26.37
N ILE A 77 23.11 21.45 25.48
CA ILE A 77 23.46 21.64 24.08
C ILE A 77 23.34 23.12 23.75
N GLU A 78 24.43 23.73 23.32
CA GLU A 78 24.49 25.15 22.99
C GLU A 78 24.60 25.36 21.47
N ASN A 79 23.94 26.39 20.97
CA ASN A 79 24.00 26.84 19.57
C ASN A 79 23.50 25.80 18.53
N LEU A 80 22.56 24.94 18.92
CA LEU A 80 21.93 23.93 18.07
C LEU A 80 20.97 24.59 17.05
N PRO A 81 21.19 24.44 15.73
CA PRO A 81 20.22 24.88 14.74
C PRO A 81 19.04 23.89 14.62
N VAL A 82 17.99 24.32 13.90
CA VAL A 82 16.96 23.38 13.41
C VAL A 82 17.63 22.36 12.49
N SER A 83 17.31 21.08 12.69
CA SER A 83 17.89 19.96 11.97
C SER A 83 16.87 19.30 11.06
N ILE A 84 17.33 18.89 9.88
CA ILE A 84 16.57 18.07 8.94
C ILE A 84 17.23 16.68 8.94
N VAL A 85 16.47 15.68 9.36
CA VAL A 85 16.97 14.31 9.46
C VAL A 85 16.69 13.57 8.17
N ILE A 86 17.76 13.20 7.46
CA ILE A 86 17.71 12.29 6.33
C ILE A 86 18.14 10.93 6.85
N SER A 87 17.22 9.97 6.88
CA SER A 87 17.45 8.61 7.38
C SER A 87 17.20 7.59 6.27
N GLN A 88 17.62 6.34 6.50
CA GLN A 88 17.38 5.22 5.59
C GLN A 88 15.95 4.65 5.70
N LYS A 89 15.04 5.29 6.45
CA LYS A 89 13.64 4.85 6.49
C LYS A 89 13.10 4.83 5.06
N LYS A 90 12.47 3.71 4.68
CA LYS A 90 11.85 3.58 3.36
C LYS A 90 10.86 4.73 3.19
N ILE A 91 10.97 5.40 2.04
CA ILE A 91 10.02 6.42 1.66
C ILE A 91 8.66 5.72 1.51
N GLY A 92 7.72 6.11 2.35
CA GLY A 92 6.35 5.59 2.30
C GLY A 92 5.66 6.06 1.02
N GLY A 93 4.71 5.25 0.55
CA GLY A 93 3.92 5.55 -0.63
C GLY A 93 2.80 4.53 -0.80
N ASN A 94 1.81 4.87 -1.61
CA ASN A 94 0.81 3.90 -2.07
C ASN A 94 1.15 3.45 -3.50
N ALA A 95 0.34 2.57 -4.09
CA ALA A 95 0.56 2.05 -5.44
C ALA A 95 0.65 3.12 -6.53
N ARG A 96 0.22 4.36 -6.25
CA ARG A 96 0.32 5.51 -7.16
C ARG A 96 1.44 6.50 -6.78
N SER A 97 2.28 6.17 -5.81
CA SER A 97 3.46 6.96 -5.46
C SER A 97 4.63 6.55 -6.35
N THR A 98 5.02 7.46 -7.24
CA THR A 98 6.17 7.30 -8.15
C THR A 98 7.28 8.30 -7.79
N VAL A 99 8.47 8.11 -8.38
CA VAL A 99 9.56 9.09 -8.26
C VAL A 99 9.11 10.48 -8.72
N GLY A 100 8.32 10.56 -9.78
CA GLY A 100 7.80 11.83 -10.31
C GLY A 100 6.87 12.54 -9.33
N THR A 101 6.00 11.81 -8.62
CA THR A 101 5.13 12.40 -7.60
C THR A 101 5.90 12.80 -6.34
N LEU A 102 6.92 12.01 -5.96
CA LEU A 102 7.72 12.27 -4.77
C LEU A 102 8.60 13.52 -4.90
N THR A 103 9.11 13.77 -6.11
CA THR A 103 10.02 14.88 -6.41
C THR A 103 9.30 16.15 -6.87
N ASP A 104 7.96 16.14 -6.92
CA ASP A 104 7.12 17.18 -7.53
C ASP A 104 7.40 17.51 -9.02
N ILE A 105 8.29 16.76 -9.66
CA ILE A 105 8.54 16.85 -11.11
C ILE A 105 7.23 16.58 -11.86
N TYR A 106 6.44 15.61 -11.40
CA TYR A 106 5.17 15.29 -12.04
C TYR A 106 4.17 16.46 -12.00
N SER A 107 4.10 17.20 -10.89
CA SER A 107 3.26 18.40 -10.79
C SER A 107 3.68 19.46 -11.80
N SER A 108 4.99 19.64 -11.99
CA SER A 108 5.56 20.55 -13.00
C SER A 108 5.25 20.09 -14.42
N LEU A 109 5.41 18.79 -14.71
CA LEU A 109 5.08 18.20 -16.01
C LEU A 109 3.60 18.39 -16.35
N ARG A 110 2.68 18.14 -15.40
CA ARG A 110 1.25 18.35 -15.63
C ARG A 110 0.93 19.79 -16.01
N LEU A 111 1.57 20.76 -15.34
CA LEU A 111 1.41 22.16 -15.69
C LEU A 111 1.97 22.47 -17.09
N LEU A 112 3.16 21.96 -17.40
CA LEU A 112 3.81 22.12 -18.71
C LEU A 112 2.93 21.58 -19.84
N TYR A 113 2.49 20.32 -19.75
CA TYR A 113 1.64 19.70 -20.76
C TYR A 113 0.28 20.40 -20.87
N SER A 114 -0.32 20.84 -19.76
CA SER A 114 -1.57 21.61 -19.82
C SER A 114 -1.49 22.93 -20.58
N ARG A 115 -0.26 23.48 -20.75
CA ARG A 115 -0.03 24.75 -21.44
C ARG A 115 0.50 24.58 -22.86
N MET A 116 1.21 23.48 -23.13
CA MET A 116 1.97 23.32 -24.37
C MET A 116 1.60 22.08 -25.19
N ALA A 117 0.84 21.13 -24.65
CA ALA A 117 0.48 19.91 -25.37
C ALA A 117 -0.40 20.24 -26.59
N THR A 118 -0.06 19.63 -27.73
CA THR A 118 -0.86 19.68 -28.96
C THR A 118 -1.05 18.25 -29.48
N PRO A 119 -2.30 17.75 -29.61
CA PRO A 119 -3.54 18.40 -29.21
C PRO A 119 -3.64 18.59 -27.69
N SER A 120 -4.30 19.66 -27.26
CA SER A 120 -4.59 19.86 -25.83
C SER A 120 -5.70 18.92 -25.39
N ILE A 121 -5.51 18.26 -24.26
CA ILE A 121 -6.55 17.44 -23.62
C ILE A 121 -7.19 18.14 -22.41
N GLY A 122 -6.80 19.37 -22.07
CA GLY A 122 -7.38 20.16 -20.99
C GLY A 122 -6.38 20.77 -20.02
N TYR A 123 -6.82 21.04 -18.79
CA TYR A 123 -6.00 21.64 -17.72
C TYR A 123 -5.23 20.59 -16.89
N SER A 124 -4.27 21.03 -16.07
CA SER A 124 -3.33 20.18 -15.30
C SER A 124 -3.93 18.94 -14.59
N MET A 125 -5.21 18.97 -14.18
CA MET A 125 -5.88 17.83 -13.54
C MET A 125 -6.08 16.62 -14.47
N ILE A 126 -6.33 16.83 -15.77
CA ILE A 126 -6.53 15.72 -16.73
C ILE A 126 -5.23 14.97 -17.04
N TYR A 127 -4.08 15.60 -16.80
CA TYR A 127 -2.78 14.96 -16.92
C TYR A 127 -2.39 14.19 -15.66
N SER A 128 -3.26 14.11 -14.65
CA SER A 128 -3.01 13.44 -13.38
C SER A 128 -3.58 12.03 -13.34
N PHE A 129 -2.72 11.00 -13.27
CA PHE A 129 -3.15 9.63 -12.97
C PHE A 129 -3.63 9.46 -11.52
N ASN A 130 -3.49 10.49 -10.69
CA ASN A 130 -4.02 10.53 -9.31
C ASN A 130 -5.37 11.27 -9.22
N ASN A 131 -5.85 11.88 -10.31
CA ASN A 131 -7.16 12.52 -10.34
C ASN A 131 -8.12 11.68 -11.19
N PRO A 132 -9.35 11.38 -10.73
CA PRO A 132 -10.33 10.65 -11.53
C PRO A 132 -10.55 11.19 -12.95
N GLN A 133 -10.40 12.50 -13.16
CA GLN A 133 -10.52 13.13 -14.48
C GLN A 133 -9.40 12.75 -15.45
N GLY A 134 -8.21 12.37 -14.95
CA GLY A 134 -7.04 11.99 -15.74
C GLY A 134 -6.61 10.53 -15.58
N MET A 135 -7.33 9.77 -14.75
CA MET A 135 -7.06 8.35 -14.55
C MET A 135 -7.48 7.56 -15.79
N CYS A 136 -6.63 6.60 -16.18
CA CYS A 136 -7.08 5.53 -17.07
C CYS A 136 -8.27 4.80 -16.44
N GLU A 137 -9.38 4.67 -17.17
CA GLU A 137 -10.61 4.04 -16.69
C GLU A 137 -10.41 2.56 -16.31
N THR A 138 -9.48 1.88 -16.97
CA THR A 138 -9.20 0.46 -16.75
C THR A 138 -8.36 0.21 -15.49
N CYS A 139 -7.17 0.82 -15.39
CA CYS A 139 -6.27 0.59 -14.25
C CYS A 139 -6.47 1.59 -13.10
N LYS A 140 -7.38 2.55 -13.26
CA LYS A 140 -7.67 3.61 -12.26
C LYS A 140 -6.40 4.34 -11.80
N GLY A 141 -5.50 4.59 -12.75
CA GLY A 141 -4.22 5.27 -12.52
C GLY A 141 -3.14 4.46 -11.82
N LEU A 142 -3.32 3.13 -11.65
CA LEU A 142 -2.30 2.25 -11.07
C LEU A 142 -1.20 1.88 -12.07
N GLY A 143 -1.50 1.92 -13.37
CA GLY A 143 -0.58 1.50 -14.42
C GLY A 143 -0.52 -0.01 -14.65
N GLU A 144 -1.14 -0.81 -13.78
CA GLU A 144 -1.26 -2.27 -13.88
C GLU A 144 -2.69 -2.74 -13.60
N ILE A 145 -3.06 -3.92 -14.10
CA ILE A 145 -4.28 -4.62 -13.68
C ILE A 145 -3.95 -6.02 -13.17
N LYS A 146 -4.60 -6.40 -12.06
CA LYS A 146 -4.53 -7.76 -11.53
C LYS A 146 -5.64 -8.59 -12.17
N ARG A 147 -5.28 -9.65 -12.88
CA ARG A 147 -6.23 -10.64 -13.41
C ARG A 147 -6.05 -11.97 -12.70
N ILE A 148 -7.16 -12.67 -12.49
CA ILE A 148 -7.15 -14.00 -11.90
C ILE A 148 -6.53 -14.98 -12.90
N ASP A 149 -5.56 -15.77 -12.45
CA ASP A 149 -5.04 -16.90 -13.21
C ASP A 149 -6.00 -18.08 -13.07
N ILE A 150 -6.78 -18.35 -14.11
CA ILE A 150 -7.81 -19.40 -14.09
C ILE A 150 -7.19 -20.78 -13.86
N ASN A 151 -6.01 -21.04 -14.44
CA ASN A 151 -5.36 -22.36 -14.35
C ASN A 151 -4.82 -22.65 -12.94
N LYS A 152 -4.60 -21.60 -12.13
CA LYS A 152 -4.25 -21.75 -10.71
C LYS A 152 -5.46 -21.74 -9.80
N LEU A 153 -6.55 -21.12 -10.23
CA LEU A 153 -7.80 -21.06 -9.48
C LEU A 153 -8.64 -22.34 -9.65
N ILE A 154 -8.58 -22.96 -10.82
CA ILE A 154 -9.47 -24.05 -11.21
C ILE A 154 -8.66 -25.30 -11.56
N ASP A 155 -8.95 -26.39 -10.86
CA ASP A 155 -8.53 -27.74 -11.21
C ASP A 155 -9.57 -28.36 -12.14
N PHE A 156 -9.30 -28.31 -13.45
CA PHE A 156 -10.24 -28.78 -14.47
C PHE A 156 -10.46 -30.30 -14.46
N ASP A 157 -9.59 -31.08 -13.79
CA ASP A 157 -9.73 -32.53 -13.69
C ASP A 157 -10.70 -32.99 -12.59
N LYS A 158 -11.20 -32.04 -11.78
CA LYS A 158 -12.16 -32.26 -10.69
C LYS A 158 -13.55 -31.72 -11.02
N SER A 159 -14.55 -32.21 -10.29
CA SER A 159 -15.90 -31.67 -10.28
C SER A 159 -16.06 -30.58 -9.22
N LEU A 160 -17.20 -29.87 -9.21
CA LEU A 160 -17.48 -28.89 -8.16
C LEU A 160 -17.52 -29.53 -6.76
N ASN A 161 -18.09 -30.74 -6.65
CA ASN A 161 -18.14 -31.49 -5.39
C ASN A 161 -16.78 -32.03 -4.94
N ASP A 162 -15.87 -32.30 -5.89
CA ASP A 162 -14.50 -32.74 -5.59
C ASP A 162 -13.55 -31.60 -5.21
N GLY A 163 -14.04 -30.35 -5.16
CA GLY A 163 -13.22 -29.18 -4.82
C GLY A 163 -12.37 -28.70 -6.00
N ALA A 164 -12.96 -28.53 -7.17
CA ALA A 164 -12.28 -27.98 -8.34
C ALA A 164 -11.84 -26.51 -8.23
N ILE A 165 -12.30 -25.76 -7.23
CA ILE A 165 -12.00 -24.33 -7.08
C ILE A 165 -11.03 -24.14 -5.92
N ASP A 166 -9.78 -23.85 -6.23
CA ASP A 166 -8.70 -23.58 -5.28
C ASP A 166 -8.79 -22.14 -4.76
N PHE A 167 -9.79 -21.88 -3.92
CA PHE A 167 -9.97 -20.60 -3.25
C PHE A 167 -10.60 -20.78 -1.87
N PRO A 168 -10.16 -20.03 -0.83
CA PRO A 168 -10.77 -20.12 0.49
C PRO A 168 -12.29 -19.96 0.45
N THR A 169 -13.01 -20.80 1.20
CA THR A 169 -14.48 -20.90 1.29
C THR A 169 -15.20 -21.52 0.08
N PHE A 170 -14.47 -21.95 -0.95
CA PHE A 170 -14.98 -22.75 -2.06
C PHE A 170 -14.69 -24.25 -1.92
N GLN A 171 -14.08 -24.69 -0.82
CA GLN A 171 -13.94 -26.11 -0.52
C GLN A 171 -15.32 -26.81 -0.47
N PRO A 172 -15.40 -28.14 -0.66
CA PRO A 172 -16.65 -28.90 -0.49
C PRO A 172 -17.34 -28.58 0.84
N GLY A 173 -18.64 -28.27 0.80
CA GLY A 173 -19.41 -27.78 1.96
C GLY A 173 -19.18 -26.31 2.35
N GLY A 174 -18.27 -25.62 1.68
CA GLY A 174 -18.01 -24.20 1.85
C GLY A 174 -19.17 -23.33 1.36
N TRP A 175 -19.50 -22.29 2.12
CA TRP A 175 -20.68 -21.47 1.84
C TRP A 175 -20.63 -20.71 0.51
N ARG A 176 -19.43 -20.43 -0.05
CA ARG A 176 -19.33 -19.82 -1.39
C ARG A 176 -19.56 -20.85 -2.48
N LEU A 177 -19.13 -22.09 -2.28
CA LEU A 177 -19.38 -23.19 -3.22
C LEU A 177 -20.89 -23.47 -3.36
N THR A 178 -21.66 -23.36 -2.28
CA THR A 178 -23.13 -23.56 -2.35
C THR A 178 -23.84 -22.60 -3.30
N ARG A 179 -23.23 -21.45 -3.62
CA ARG A 179 -23.75 -20.52 -4.64
C ARG A 179 -23.62 -21.02 -6.07
N TYR A 180 -22.95 -22.15 -6.26
CA TYR A 180 -22.82 -22.84 -7.53
C TYR A 180 -23.57 -24.16 -7.47
N THR A 181 -23.33 -24.99 -6.45
CA THR A 181 -23.95 -26.32 -6.35
C THR A 181 -25.46 -26.27 -6.15
N GLU A 182 -25.97 -25.27 -5.43
CA GLU A 182 -27.42 -25.11 -5.17
C GLU A 182 -28.13 -24.29 -6.25
N SER A 183 -27.41 -23.75 -7.24
CA SER A 183 -28.01 -22.99 -8.34
C SER A 183 -28.83 -23.87 -9.29
N GLY A 184 -28.53 -25.16 -9.34
CA GLY A 184 -29.08 -26.10 -10.32
C GLY A 184 -28.71 -25.80 -11.78
N ASN A 185 -27.70 -24.95 -11.99
CA ASN A 185 -27.17 -24.64 -13.32
C ASN A 185 -26.20 -25.70 -13.85
N PHE A 186 -25.64 -26.54 -12.96
CA PHE A 186 -24.56 -27.47 -13.28
C PHE A 186 -24.85 -28.88 -12.80
N ASP A 187 -24.25 -29.85 -13.49
CA ASP A 187 -23.98 -31.17 -12.93
C ASP A 187 -22.74 -31.05 -12.02
N ASN A 188 -22.95 -31.18 -10.71
CA ASN A 188 -21.92 -30.91 -9.70
C ASN A 188 -20.87 -32.02 -9.60
N ASP A 189 -21.12 -33.21 -10.16
CA ASP A 189 -20.21 -34.35 -10.17
C ASP A 189 -19.48 -34.49 -11.53
N LYS A 190 -19.93 -33.75 -12.54
CA LYS A 190 -19.23 -33.64 -13.83
C LYS A 190 -17.92 -32.88 -13.65
N LYS A 191 -16.82 -33.46 -14.14
CA LYS A 191 -15.50 -32.80 -14.18
C LYS A 191 -15.53 -31.55 -15.04
N LEU A 192 -14.89 -30.47 -14.59
CA LEU A 192 -14.94 -29.17 -15.26
C LEU A 192 -14.33 -29.18 -16.67
N LYS A 193 -13.33 -30.02 -16.96
CA LYS A 193 -12.80 -30.19 -18.33
C LYS A 193 -13.83 -30.71 -19.34
N ASN A 194 -14.89 -31.35 -18.87
CA ASN A 194 -15.97 -31.87 -19.71
C ASN A 194 -17.14 -30.87 -19.84
N TYR A 195 -17.04 -29.70 -19.21
CA TYR A 195 -18.07 -28.67 -19.34
C TYR A 195 -18.06 -28.13 -20.77
N THR A 196 -19.24 -27.81 -21.27
CA THR A 196 -19.40 -27.05 -22.51
C THR A 196 -18.91 -25.62 -22.32
N GLN A 197 -18.61 -24.92 -23.41
CA GLN A 197 -18.18 -23.53 -23.32
C GLN A 197 -19.23 -22.63 -22.64
N VAL A 198 -20.51 -22.94 -22.83
CA VAL A 198 -21.62 -22.21 -22.19
C VAL A 198 -21.66 -22.46 -20.68
N GLU A 199 -21.44 -23.71 -20.25
CA GLU A 199 -21.35 -24.06 -18.83
C GLU A 199 -20.13 -23.39 -18.17
N LEU A 200 -18.96 -23.41 -18.83
CA LEU A 200 -17.76 -22.74 -18.32
C LEU A 200 -17.92 -21.22 -18.24
N ASP A 201 -18.51 -20.60 -19.27
CA ASP A 201 -18.72 -19.15 -19.28
C ASP A 201 -19.71 -18.72 -18.19
N LEU A 202 -20.79 -19.49 -18.00
CA LEU A 202 -21.72 -19.28 -16.89
C LEU A 202 -21.00 -19.43 -15.54
N LEU A 203 -20.18 -20.48 -15.37
CA LEU A 203 -19.43 -20.72 -14.14
C LEU A 203 -18.45 -19.60 -13.80
N LEU A 204 -17.71 -19.12 -14.80
CA LEU A 204 -16.58 -18.22 -14.59
C LEU A 204 -16.96 -16.74 -14.68
N ASN A 205 -17.78 -16.34 -15.67
CA ASN A 205 -17.87 -14.94 -16.12
C ASN A 205 -19.22 -14.28 -15.88
N ASP A 206 -20.28 -15.02 -15.52
CA ASP A 206 -21.62 -14.45 -15.36
C ASP A 206 -21.64 -13.29 -14.36
N THR A 207 -22.17 -12.14 -14.79
CA THR A 207 -22.17 -10.90 -14.01
C THR A 207 -23.42 -10.72 -13.15
N GLY A 208 -24.36 -11.66 -13.18
CA GLY A 208 -25.65 -11.52 -12.51
C GLY A 208 -26.79 -12.14 -13.30
N SER A 209 -27.21 -13.35 -12.93
CA SER A 209 -28.39 -14.00 -13.48
C SER A 209 -29.25 -14.67 -12.40
N SER A 210 -30.51 -14.96 -12.74
CA SER A 210 -31.40 -15.75 -11.87
C SER A 210 -31.29 -17.23 -12.26
N PRO A 211 -30.94 -18.14 -11.32
CA PRO A 211 -30.92 -19.55 -11.64
C PRO A 211 -32.30 -20.04 -12.07
N LYS A 212 -32.34 -20.86 -13.13
CA LYS A 212 -33.62 -21.34 -13.69
C LYS A 212 -34.22 -22.50 -12.88
N LYS A 213 -33.38 -23.31 -12.24
CA LYS A 213 -33.79 -24.51 -11.49
C LYS A 213 -33.05 -24.62 -10.15
N PRO A 214 -33.13 -23.61 -9.26
CA PRO A 214 -32.43 -23.65 -7.99
C PRO A 214 -32.95 -24.76 -7.06
N THR A 215 -32.09 -25.26 -6.19
CA THR A 215 -32.49 -26.20 -5.14
C THR A 215 -33.26 -25.46 -4.03
N LYS A 216 -33.84 -26.22 -3.08
CA LYS A 216 -34.51 -25.65 -1.90
C LYS A 216 -33.58 -24.81 -1.01
N ASN A 217 -32.28 -25.07 -1.06
CA ASN A 217 -31.28 -24.38 -0.24
C ASN A 217 -30.80 -23.07 -0.88
N TRP A 218 -31.20 -22.78 -2.13
CA TRP A 218 -30.88 -21.52 -2.77
C TRP A 218 -31.58 -20.34 -2.08
N PRO A 219 -30.84 -19.28 -1.70
CA PRO A 219 -31.46 -18.11 -1.09
C PRO A 219 -32.33 -17.32 -2.08
N LYS A 220 -33.61 -17.16 -1.74
CA LYS A 220 -34.65 -16.60 -2.63
C LYS A 220 -34.35 -15.19 -3.19
N THR A 221 -33.55 -14.40 -2.51
CA THR A 221 -33.20 -13.01 -2.91
C THR A 221 -31.84 -12.90 -3.59
N SER A 222 -31.10 -14.01 -3.74
CA SER A 222 -29.74 -13.98 -4.28
C SER A 222 -29.72 -14.14 -5.79
N THR A 223 -28.88 -13.34 -6.43
CA THR A 223 -28.48 -13.52 -7.83
C THR A 223 -27.29 -14.47 -7.92
N TYR A 224 -27.26 -15.25 -8.99
CA TYR A 224 -26.10 -16.00 -9.39
C TYR A 224 -25.04 -15.04 -9.96
N ILE A 225 -23.78 -15.28 -9.60
CA ILE A 225 -22.63 -14.51 -10.07
C ILE A 225 -21.50 -15.53 -10.22
N GLY A 226 -20.84 -15.52 -11.37
CA GLY A 226 -19.71 -16.36 -11.69
C GLY A 226 -18.50 -16.13 -10.78
N ILE A 227 -17.54 -17.06 -10.84
CA ILE A 227 -16.40 -17.11 -9.92
C ILE A 227 -15.52 -15.86 -10.06
N ILE A 228 -15.18 -15.45 -11.28
CA ILE A 228 -14.24 -14.35 -11.53
C ILE A 228 -14.83 -13.00 -11.04
N PRO A 229 -16.04 -12.58 -11.43
CA PRO A 229 -16.62 -11.34 -10.92
C PRO A 229 -16.82 -11.36 -9.40
N ARG A 230 -17.20 -12.51 -8.82
CA ARG A 230 -17.39 -12.65 -7.37
C ARG A 230 -16.09 -12.44 -6.61
N ILE A 231 -15.01 -13.11 -7.01
CA ILE A 231 -13.70 -12.97 -6.37
C ILE A 231 -13.17 -11.55 -6.59
N THR A 232 -13.27 -11.02 -7.81
CA THR A 232 -12.81 -9.68 -8.16
C THR A 232 -13.45 -8.61 -7.26
N LYS A 233 -14.79 -8.58 -7.17
CA LYS A 233 -15.53 -7.60 -6.37
C LYS A 233 -15.31 -7.77 -4.86
N SER A 234 -15.10 -9.00 -4.41
CA SER A 234 -14.98 -9.29 -2.98
C SER A 234 -13.57 -9.05 -2.44
N PHE A 235 -12.53 -9.28 -3.25
CA PHE A 235 -11.15 -9.35 -2.78
C PHE A 235 -10.16 -8.48 -3.57
N ILE A 236 -10.29 -8.37 -4.90
CA ILE A 236 -9.39 -7.53 -5.72
C ILE A 236 -9.71 -6.05 -5.50
N GLU A 237 -10.97 -5.66 -5.67
CA GLU A 237 -11.36 -4.24 -5.59
C GLU A 237 -11.32 -3.68 -4.17
N LYS A 238 -11.39 -4.55 -3.16
CA LYS A 238 -11.31 -4.17 -1.74
C LYS A 238 -9.88 -4.16 -1.20
N ASP A 239 -8.88 -4.52 -2.01
CA ASP A 239 -7.45 -4.56 -1.67
C ASP A 239 -7.19 -5.33 -0.35
N ASP A 240 -7.86 -6.47 -0.18
CA ASP A 240 -7.76 -7.28 1.04
C ASP A 240 -6.41 -8.00 1.10
N LYS A 241 -5.49 -7.48 1.91
CA LYS A 241 -4.11 -7.95 2.03
C LYS A 241 -3.96 -9.32 2.70
N ASN A 242 -5.04 -9.86 3.28
CA ASN A 242 -5.00 -11.11 4.04
C ASN A 242 -5.13 -12.37 3.18
N ILE A 243 -5.40 -12.25 1.88
CA ILE A 243 -5.55 -13.39 0.98
C ILE A 243 -4.50 -13.31 -0.12
N THR A 244 -3.59 -14.28 -0.12
CA THR A 244 -2.64 -14.50 -1.21
C THR A 244 -3.39 -15.10 -2.40
N LEU A 245 -3.91 -14.23 -3.25
CA LEU A 245 -4.50 -14.62 -4.52
C LEU A 245 -3.42 -14.66 -5.60
N ASN A 246 -3.37 -15.77 -6.34
CA ASN A 246 -2.50 -15.92 -7.49
C ASN A 246 -3.08 -15.13 -8.66
N TYR A 247 -2.56 -13.93 -8.88
CA TYR A 247 -2.90 -13.10 -10.03
C TYR A 247 -1.75 -13.07 -11.04
N ILE A 248 -2.10 -12.85 -12.29
CA ILE A 248 -1.17 -12.37 -13.30
C ILE A 248 -1.27 -10.85 -13.31
N VAL A 249 -0.12 -10.18 -13.22
CA VAL A 249 0.01 -8.73 -13.36
C VAL A 249 0.26 -8.43 -14.83
N TYR A 250 -0.59 -7.58 -15.41
CA TYR A 250 -0.47 -7.07 -16.77
C TYR A 250 -0.30 -5.55 -16.75
#